data_AF-A0AAW6WUS5-F1
#
_entry.id   AF-A0AAW6WUS5-F1
#
_cell.length_a   1.000
_cell.length_b   1.000
_cell.length_c   1.000
_cell.angle_alpha   90.00
_cell.angle_beta   90.00
_cell.angle_gamma   90.00
#
_symmetry.space_group_name_H-M   'P 1'
#
loop_
_entity.id
_entity.type
_entity.pdbx_description
1 polymer ?
#
loop_
_entity_poly.entity_id
_entity_poly.type
_entity_poly.pdbx_seq_one_letter_code
_entity_poly.pdbx_strand_id
1 'polypeptide(L)'
;MVDRIIAGTINSDGSVKYGSGFSVSRPSEGHFMISFRPAFSQINGASATEIYDGDTRDNAVIISLSSTDLYVKVGDSHGDAKNRDFTFIASGIGEVTAAKSS
;
A
#
# COMPACT_ATOMS: atom_id res chain seq x y z
N MET A 1 17.47 8.03 -12.75
CA MET A 1 16.26 7.21 -12.51
C MET A 1 16.64 5.75 -12.61
N VAL A 2 16.16 4.93 -11.69
CA VAL A 2 16.44 3.49 -11.65
C VAL A 2 15.17 2.74 -11.29
N ASP A 3 15.19 1.41 -11.42
CA ASP A 3 14.17 0.55 -10.85
C ASP A 3 14.06 0.83 -9.36
N ARG A 4 12.83 1.11 -8.92
CA ARG A 4 12.49 1.44 -7.55
C ARG A 4 11.37 0.53 -7.10
N ILE A 5 11.51 0.04 -5.87
CA ILE A 5 10.52 -0.76 -5.19
C ILE A 5 10.15 -0.04 -3.90
N ILE A 6 8.85 0.11 -3.65
CA ILE A 6 8.30 0.57 -2.37
C ILE A 6 7.42 -0.55 -1.86
N ALA A 7 7.70 -1.04 -0.66
CA ALA A 7 6.92 -2.07 -0.01
C ALA A 7 6.64 -1.66 1.44
N GLY A 8 5.52 -2.16 1.97
CA GLY A 8 5.14 -1.86 3.33
C GLY A 8 4.11 -2.83 3.90
N THR A 9 3.98 -2.76 5.22
CA THR A 9 2.93 -3.42 5.99
C THR A 9 2.13 -2.35 6.70
N ILE A 10 0.83 -2.34 6.49
CA ILE A 10 -0.10 -1.36 7.05
C ILE A 10 -0.97 -2.08 8.08
N ASN A 11 -1.07 -1.53 9.28
CA ASN A 11 -2.00 -2.02 10.29
C ASN A 11 -3.43 -1.57 9.95
N SER A 12 -4.42 -2.28 10.47
CA SER A 12 -5.85 -2.00 10.33
C SER A 12 -6.26 -0.58 10.71
N ASP A 13 -5.53 0.10 11.59
CA ASP A 13 -5.78 1.49 11.97
C ASP A 13 -5.25 2.53 10.95
N GLY A 14 -4.44 2.11 9.97
CA GLY A 14 -3.79 2.95 8.97
C GLY A 14 -2.36 3.34 9.30
N SER A 15 -1.81 2.90 10.44
CA SER A 15 -0.42 3.12 10.80
C SER A 15 0.52 2.21 9.98
N VAL A 16 1.72 2.72 9.71
CA VAL A 16 2.75 1.97 9.00
C VAL A 16 3.49 1.08 10.00
N LYS A 17 3.34 -0.24 9.87
CA LYS A 17 4.07 -1.23 10.68
C LYS A 17 5.52 -1.39 10.19
N TYR A 18 5.68 -1.54 8.87
CA TYR A 18 6.98 -1.69 8.21
C TYR A 18 6.99 -0.98 6.86
N GLY A 19 8.19 -0.57 6.42
CA GLY A 19 8.40 0.10 5.14
C GLY A 19 8.68 1.60 5.28
N SER A 20 9.11 2.21 4.19
CA SER A 20 9.41 3.64 4.10
C SER A 20 9.26 4.12 2.66
N GLY A 21 9.34 5.45 2.43
CA GLY A 21 9.19 6.03 1.11
C GLY A 21 7.73 6.22 0.66
N PHE A 22 6.80 6.22 1.61
CA PHE A 22 5.38 6.50 1.40
C PHE A 22 4.72 7.08 2.66
N SER A 23 3.51 7.58 2.51
CA SER A 23 2.60 7.93 3.61
C SER A 23 1.25 7.24 3.40
N VAL A 24 0.50 7.00 4.48
CA VAL A 24 -0.84 6.37 4.39
C VAL A 24 -1.89 7.36 4.90
N SER A 25 -3.03 7.41 4.22
CA SER A 25 -4.27 8.00 4.73
C SER A 25 -5.41 6.98 4.64
N ARG A 26 -6.38 7.11 5.54
CA ARG A 26 -7.53 6.21 5.65
C ARG A 26 -8.83 7.01 5.45
N PRO A 27 -9.26 7.25 4.20
CA PRO A 27 -10.44 8.08 3.91
C PRO A 27 -11.76 7.54 4.49
N SER A 28 -11.89 6.22 4.63
CA SER A 28 -13.06 5.55 5.23
C SER A 28 -12.67 4.15 5.75
N GLU A 29 -13.59 3.45 6.42
CA GLU A 29 -13.36 2.05 6.81
C GLU A 29 -13.03 1.20 5.60
N GLY A 30 -12.01 0.36 5.72
CA GLY A 30 -11.55 -0.55 4.67
C GLY A 30 -10.87 0.13 3.50
N HIS A 31 -10.64 1.44 3.51
CA HIS A 31 -10.06 2.18 2.39
C HIS A 31 -8.74 2.86 2.80
N PHE A 32 -7.66 2.56 2.08
CA PHE A 32 -6.30 2.99 2.41
C PHE A 32 -5.60 3.56 1.18
N MET A 33 -5.24 4.84 1.24
CA MET A 33 -4.47 5.50 0.19
C MET A 33 -3.01 5.61 0.61
N ILE A 34 -2.14 4.90 -0.12
CA ILE A 34 -0.69 4.94 0.03
C ILE A 34 -0.14 5.94 -0.97
N SER A 35 0.43 7.05 -0.51
CA SER A 35 1.07 8.05 -1.37
C SER A 35 2.59 7.85 -1.38
N PHE A 36 3.18 7.67 -2.56
CA PHE A 36 4.61 7.44 -2.73
C PHE A 36 5.42 8.73 -2.55
N ARG A 37 6.55 8.65 -1.84
CA ARG A 37 7.43 9.79 -1.51
C ARG A 37 8.91 9.43 -1.73
N PRO A 38 9.59 10.01 -2.74
CA PRO A 38 9.01 10.76 -3.86
C PRO A 38 8.03 9.89 -4.68
N ALA A 39 7.27 10.48 -5.59
CA ALA A 39 6.46 9.73 -6.54
C ALA A 39 7.35 8.89 -7.48
N PHE A 40 6.78 7.86 -8.10
CA PHE A 40 7.40 7.24 -9.26
C PHE A 40 7.34 8.21 -10.46
N SER A 41 8.31 8.16 -11.37
CA SER A 41 8.14 8.80 -12.68
C SER A 41 7.29 7.95 -13.61
N GLN A 42 7.34 6.63 -13.43
CA GLN A 42 6.54 5.65 -14.14
C GLN A 42 6.26 4.49 -13.20
N ILE A 43 5.00 4.08 -13.09
CA ILE A 43 4.62 2.88 -12.33
C ILE A 43 4.55 1.68 -13.27
N ASN A 44 5.19 0.58 -12.91
CA ASN A 44 5.13 -0.66 -13.68
C ASN A 44 4.02 -1.59 -13.16
N GLY A 45 3.78 -1.59 -11.85
CA GLY A 45 2.70 -2.36 -11.23
C GLY A 45 2.77 -2.39 -9.71
N ALA A 46 1.77 -3.02 -9.11
CA ALA A 46 1.71 -3.25 -7.67
C ALA A 46 0.95 -4.54 -7.34
N SER A 47 1.17 -5.05 -6.12
CA SER A 47 0.40 -6.12 -5.51
C SER A 47 0.08 -5.74 -4.07
N ALA A 48 -1.08 -6.18 -3.59
CA ALA A 48 -1.49 -6.07 -2.21
C ALA A 48 -2.04 -7.42 -1.74
N THR A 49 -1.82 -7.75 -0.48
CA THR A 49 -2.31 -9.00 0.11
C THR A 49 -2.63 -8.75 1.57
N GLU A 50 -3.83 -9.14 1.98
CA GLU A 50 -4.24 -9.11 3.38
C GLU A 50 -3.38 -10.05 4.23
N ILE A 51 -3.08 -9.65 5.45
CA ILE A 51 -2.54 -10.55 6.47
C ILE A 51 -3.72 -11.25 7.13
N TYR A 52 -3.77 -12.58 7.00
CA TYR A 52 -4.88 -13.42 7.45
C TYR A 52 -5.46 -13.01 8.81
N ASP A 53 -6.77 -12.75 8.84
CA ASP A 53 -7.49 -12.32 10.04
C ASP A 53 -8.79 -13.14 10.28
N GLY A 54 -8.76 -14.43 9.90
CA GLY A 54 -9.76 -15.42 10.30
C GLY A 54 -10.58 -16.07 9.17
N ASP A 55 -10.63 -15.48 7.97
CA ASP A 55 -11.29 -16.06 6.79
C ASP A 55 -10.43 -15.84 5.54
N THR A 56 -10.23 -16.88 4.73
CA THR A 56 -9.40 -16.79 3.51
C THR A 56 -10.09 -16.07 2.35
N ARG A 57 -11.38 -15.73 2.49
CA ARG A 57 -12.13 -14.92 1.52
C ARG A 57 -12.01 -13.42 1.78
N ASP A 58 -11.55 -13.04 2.96
CA ASP A 58 -11.15 -11.65 3.25
C ASP A 58 -10.05 -11.23 2.25
N ASN A 59 -10.00 -9.95 1.88
CA ASN A 59 -9.16 -9.50 0.77
C ASN A 59 -8.58 -8.10 0.92
N ALA A 60 -7.47 -7.88 0.19
CA ALA A 60 -6.92 -6.57 -0.13
C ALA A 60 -6.93 -6.39 -1.65
N VAL A 61 -7.72 -5.46 -2.15
CA VAL A 61 -7.92 -5.21 -3.58
C VAL A 61 -7.38 -3.83 -3.94
N ILE A 62 -6.54 -3.79 -4.96
CA ILE A 62 -6.09 -2.53 -5.57
C ILE A 62 -7.26 -1.96 -6.38
N ILE A 63 -7.79 -0.82 -5.97
CA ILE A 63 -8.90 -0.13 -6.64
C ILE A 63 -8.44 1.05 -7.51
N SER A 64 -7.22 1.56 -7.30
CA SER A 64 -6.54 2.48 -8.20
C SER A 64 -5.03 2.38 -8.03
N LEU A 65 -4.28 2.59 -9.12
CA LEU A 65 -2.82 2.68 -9.11
C LEU A 65 -2.37 3.80 -10.05
N SER A 66 -1.53 4.69 -9.56
CA SER A 66 -0.90 5.76 -10.31
C SER A 66 0.58 5.87 -9.95
N SER A 67 1.29 6.83 -10.55
CA SER A 67 2.67 7.12 -10.20
C SER A 67 2.82 7.78 -8.83
N THR A 68 1.76 8.38 -8.30
CA THR A 68 1.73 9.10 -7.02
C THR A 68 1.14 8.28 -5.88
N ASP A 69 0.25 7.34 -6.19
CA ASP A 69 -0.53 6.64 -5.18
C ASP A 69 -0.96 5.23 -5.58
N LEU A 70 -1.19 4.43 -4.54
CA LEU A 70 -1.85 3.15 -4.56
C LEU A 70 -3.07 3.24 -3.65
N TYR A 71 -4.26 2.95 -4.18
CA TYR A 71 -5.49 2.91 -3.41
C TYR A 71 -5.95 1.48 -3.22
N VAL A 72 -6.04 1.04 -1.97
CA VAL A 72 -6.43 -0.32 -1.58
C VAL A 72 -7.77 -0.27 -0.85
N LYS A 73 -8.68 -1.16 -1.25
CA LYS A 73 -9.82 -1.56 -0.43
C LYS A 73 -9.50 -2.89 0.24
N VAL A 74 -9.59 -2.95 1.56
CA VAL A 74 -9.65 -4.21 2.31
C VAL A 74 -11.08 -4.49 2.74
N GLY A 75 -11.46 -5.77 2.70
CA GLY A 75 -12.83 -6.17 2.96
C GLY A 75 -12.95 -7.55 3.57
N ASP A 76 -14.12 -7.81 4.14
CA ASP A 76 -14.46 -9.11 4.69
C ASP A 76 -14.89 -10.12 3.61
N SER A 77 -15.20 -11.34 4.05
CA SER A 77 -15.67 -12.44 3.22
C SER A 77 -16.97 -12.20 2.43
N HIS A 78 -17.69 -11.10 2.68
CA HIS A 78 -18.86 -10.66 1.91
C HIS A 78 -18.52 -9.54 0.92
N GLY A 79 -17.28 -9.06 0.92
CA GLY A 79 -16.83 -7.93 0.13
C GLY A 79 -17.15 -6.57 0.75
N ASP A 80 -17.63 -6.54 1.99
CA ASP A 80 -17.90 -5.30 2.72
C ASP A 80 -16.58 -4.71 3.23
N ALA A 81 -16.48 -3.37 3.24
CA ALA A 81 -15.24 -2.70 3.61
C ALA A 81 -14.93 -2.94 5.10
N LYS A 82 -13.74 -3.44 5.40
CA LYS A 82 -13.31 -3.73 6.77
C LYS A 82 -11.83 -3.42 6.94
N ASN A 83 -11.51 -2.68 8.00
CA ASN A 83 -10.12 -2.42 8.37
C ASN A 83 -9.42 -3.74 8.73
N ARG A 84 -8.34 -4.06 8.01
CA ARG A 84 -7.51 -5.26 8.23
C ARG A 84 -6.05 -4.90 7.98
N ASP A 85 -5.15 -5.68 8.56
CA ASP A 85 -3.72 -5.56 8.28
C ASP A 85 -3.45 -6.07 6.85
N PHE A 86 -2.59 -5.38 6.09
CA PHE A 86 -2.21 -5.83 4.76
C PHE A 86 -0.77 -5.45 4.42
N THR A 87 -0.22 -6.15 3.43
CA THR A 87 1.06 -5.83 2.82
C THR A 87 0.85 -5.34 1.40
N PHE A 88 1.79 -4.51 0.92
CA PHE A 88 1.84 -4.14 -0.48
C PHE A 88 3.28 -4.07 -0.98
N ILE A 89 3.43 -4.21 -2.29
CA ILE A 89 4.64 -3.90 -3.03
C ILE A 89 4.25 -3.16 -4.31
N ALA A 90 4.92 -2.04 -4.59
CA ALA A 90 4.78 -1.26 -5.80
C ALA A 90 6.16 -1.11 -6.45
N SER A 91 6.21 -1.28 -7.77
CA SER A 91 7.44 -1.20 -8.55
C SER A 91 7.27 -0.28 -9.75
N GLY A 92 8.34 0.44 -10.07
CA GLY A 92 8.39 1.37 -11.17
C GLY A 92 9.76 1.99 -11.34
N ILE A 93 9.81 3.10 -12.04
CA ILE A 93 11.01 3.91 -12.23
C ILE A 93 10.92 5.12 -11.31
N GLY A 94 11.96 5.40 -10.53
CA GLY A 94 11.95 6.45 -9.53
C GLY A 94 13.33 6.94 -9.12
N GLU A 95 13.35 8.00 -8.32
CA GLU A 95 14.52 8.37 -7.53
C GLU A 95 14.61 7.46 -6.30
N VAL A 96 15.80 6.94 -6.03
CA VAL A 96 16.10 6.26 -4.77
C VAL A 96 16.72 7.30 -3.86
N THR A 97 15.93 7.87 -2.95
CA THR A 97 16.49 8.69 -1.89
C THR A 97 17.21 7.77 -0.92
N ALA A 98 18.54 7.80 -0.90
CA ALA A 98 19.32 7.18 0.16
C ALA A 98 18.79 7.70 1.50
N ALA A 99 18.51 6.79 2.44
CA ALA A 99 18.11 7.17 3.79
C ALA A 99 19.19 8.12 4.34
N LYS A 100 18.82 9.36 4.66
CA LYS A 100 19.69 10.20 5.49
C LYS A 100 19.81 9.49 6.83
N SER A 101 20.97 8.89 7.07
CA SER A 101 21.41 8.54 8.40
C SER A 101 21.48 9.83 9.22
N SER A 102 20.48 10.04 10.08
CA SER A 102 20.55 10.96 11.21
C SER A 102 21.18 10.27 12.40
#